data_AF-A0AAV0XS35-F1
#
_entry.id   AF-A0AAV0XS35-F1
#
_cell.length_a   1.000
_cell.length_b   1.000
_cell.length_c   1.000
_cell.angle_alpha   90.00
_cell.angle_beta   90.00
_cell.angle_gamma   90.00
#
_symmetry.space_group_name_H-M   'P 1'
#
loop_
_entity.id
_entity.type
_entity.pdbx_description
1 polymer ?
#
loop_
_entity_poly.entity_id
_entity_poly.type
_entity_poly.pdbx_seq_one_letter_code
_entity_poly.pdbx_strand_id
1 'polypeptide(L)'
;MGASSYLALPPSIANRKAVINPKNIDLQCFKWAILAKHVPHENRTRVGANYLCEEHRYDFSTLSVPTPVSEIPLFERVNPGTSINVYGMKKCKNNKNKKSTTESAAYPLRVVDDELPDHFGLLLITGSRINKGSIAPAPYIIINTRISLAHLNFAPTYYQSSFFI
;
A
#
# COMPACT_ATOMS: atom_id res chain seq x y z
N MET A 1 13.78 18.77 11.60
CA MET A 1 12.36 18.44 11.80
C MET A 1 11.94 17.46 10.71
N GLY A 2 11.85 16.16 11.01
CA GLY A 2 11.48 15.13 10.03
C GLY A 2 9.97 15.01 9.93
N ALA A 3 9.42 15.18 8.72
CA ALA A 3 8.02 14.91 8.46
C ALA A 3 7.84 13.38 8.29
N SER A 4 7.19 12.73 9.26
CA SER A 4 6.80 11.32 9.12
C SER A 4 5.70 11.18 8.07
N SER A 5 5.81 10.18 7.18
CA SER A 5 4.74 9.81 6.24
C SER A 5 3.71 8.85 6.85
N TYR A 6 3.81 8.47 8.13
CA TYR A 6 2.93 7.47 8.71
C TYR A 6 1.48 7.97 8.81
N LEU A 7 0.56 7.22 8.19
CA LEU A 7 -0.88 7.40 8.39
C LEU A 7 -1.47 6.21 9.14
N ALA A 8 -2.34 6.52 10.11
CA ALA A 8 -3.10 5.51 10.81
C ALA A 8 -4.09 4.82 9.87
N LEU A 9 -4.09 3.48 9.91
CA LEU A 9 -5.06 2.66 9.19
C LEU A 9 -6.47 2.83 9.78
N PRO A 10 -7.53 2.83 8.96
CA PRO A 10 -8.88 2.64 9.46
C PRO A 10 -9.00 1.32 10.22
N PRO A 11 -9.77 1.25 11.32
CA PRO A 11 -9.91 0.02 12.13
C PRO A 11 -10.33 -1.22 11.33
N SER A 12 -11.14 -1.04 10.27
CA SER A 12 -11.60 -2.11 9.37
C SER A 12 -10.47 -2.82 8.60
N ILE A 13 -9.33 -2.15 8.42
CA ILE A 13 -8.15 -2.66 7.73
C ILE A 13 -7.05 -2.99 8.74
N ALA A 14 -6.89 -2.17 9.79
CA ALA A 14 -5.91 -2.39 10.85
C ALA A 14 -6.09 -3.72 11.58
N ASN A 15 -7.33 -4.16 11.79
CA ASN A 15 -7.63 -5.42 12.46
C ASN A 15 -7.36 -6.66 11.59
N ARG A 16 -7.01 -6.48 10.31
CA ARG A 16 -6.68 -7.59 9.42
C ARG A 16 -5.20 -7.92 9.58
N LYS A 17 -4.90 -9.15 10.02
CA LYS A 17 -3.53 -9.70 10.11
C LYS A 17 -2.75 -9.68 8.78
N ALA A 18 -3.43 -9.36 7.67
CA ALA A 18 -2.87 -9.23 6.34
C ALA A 18 -2.07 -7.93 6.10
N VAL A 19 -2.26 -6.90 6.93
CA VAL A 19 -1.82 -5.54 6.58
C VAL A 19 -0.61 -5.14 7.41
N ILE A 20 0.42 -4.64 6.73
CA ILE A 20 1.66 -4.20 7.36
C ILE A 20 1.88 -2.73 6.97
N ASN A 21 1.88 -1.86 7.98
CA ASN A 21 2.12 -0.44 7.84
C ASN A 21 3.29 -0.03 8.76
N PRO A 22 4.54 -0.13 8.27
CA PRO A 22 5.71 0.21 9.06
C PRO A 22 5.71 1.70 9.40
N LYS A 23 5.87 2.03 10.69
CA LYS A 23 6.08 3.42 11.11
C LYS A 23 7.46 3.89 10.67
N ASN A 24 7.50 4.89 9.80
CA ASN A 24 8.72 5.51 9.30
C ASN A 24 8.76 7.02 9.61
N ILE A 25 9.97 7.58 9.69
CA ILE A 25 10.21 9.02 9.99
C ILE A 25 10.71 9.81 8.77
N ASP A 26 10.83 9.15 7.63
CA ASP A 26 11.28 9.68 6.34
C ASP A 26 10.16 9.64 5.28
N LEU A 27 10.51 9.89 4.02
CA LEU A 27 9.60 9.84 2.88
C LEU A 27 9.77 8.55 2.03
N GLN A 28 10.50 7.55 2.53
CA GLN A 28 10.79 6.30 1.81
C GLN A 28 9.71 5.23 2.05
N CYS A 29 8.44 5.66 2.14
CA CYS A 29 7.32 4.76 2.47
C CYS A 29 7.19 3.59 1.49
N PHE A 30 7.46 3.80 0.20
CA PHE A 30 7.47 2.72 -0.80
C PHE A 30 8.55 1.67 -0.50
N LYS A 31 9.79 2.10 -0.24
CA LYS A 31 10.90 1.20 0.12
C LYS A 31 10.56 0.36 1.35
N TRP A 32 10.11 1.00 2.42
CA TRP A 32 9.74 0.30 3.66
C TRP A 32 8.54 -0.61 3.47
N ALA A 33 7.62 -0.24 2.57
CA ALA A 33 6.53 -1.10 2.16
C ALA A 33 7.06 -2.37 1.45
N ILE A 34 7.97 -2.27 0.49
CA ILE A 34 8.49 -3.48 -0.16
C ILE A 34 9.25 -4.38 0.83
N LEU A 35 10.08 -3.78 1.70
CA LEU A 35 10.93 -4.53 2.61
C LEU A 35 10.17 -5.24 3.75
N ALA A 36 9.00 -4.75 4.18
CA ALA A 36 8.31 -5.36 5.31
C ALA A 36 7.81 -6.79 5.07
N LYS A 37 7.74 -7.24 3.81
CA LYS A 37 7.44 -8.63 3.45
C LYS A 37 8.47 -9.60 4.07
N HIS A 38 9.73 -9.16 4.20
CA HIS A 38 10.87 -9.99 4.59
C HIS A 38 11.27 -9.82 6.05
N VAL A 39 10.92 -8.70 6.68
CA VAL A 39 11.10 -8.49 8.12
C VAL A 39 10.29 -9.52 8.92
N PRO A 40 10.75 -10.06 10.06
CA PRO A 40 9.96 -10.95 10.91
C PRO A 40 8.71 -10.27 11.52
N HIS A 41 7.59 -11.00 11.67
CA HIS A 41 6.28 -10.44 12.04
C HIS A 41 6.32 -9.50 13.26
N GLU A 42 7.03 -9.90 14.31
CA GLU A 42 7.15 -9.17 15.59
C GLU A 42 7.80 -7.78 15.43
N ASN A 43 8.63 -7.60 14.41
CA ASN A 43 9.43 -6.40 14.19
C ASN A 43 8.93 -5.52 13.03
N ARG A 44 7.83 -5.87 12.36
CA ARG A 44 7.33 -5.14 11.18
C ARG A 44 6.76 -3.76 11.49
N THR A 45 6.45 -3.44 12.74
CA THR A 45 5.66 -2.24 13.07
C THR A 45 6.43 -0.92 12.99
N ARG A 46 7.77 -0.95 13.06
CA ARG A 46 8.62 0.24 13.05
C ARG A 46 9.87 0.02 12.21
N VAL A 47 10.21 1.00 11.39
CA VAL A 47 11.42 1.00 10.58
C VAL A 47 12.64 1.21 11.50
N GLY A 48 13.68 0.41 11.28
CA GLY A 48 14.91 0.40 12.07
C GLY A 48 15.91 -0.59 11.47
N ALA A 49 16.87 -1.06 12.28
CA ALA A 49 17.92 -1.98 11.84
C ALA A 49 17.40 -3.24 11.14
N ASN A 50 16.24 -3.75 11.58
CA ASN A 50 15.54 -4.88 10.97
C ASN A 50 15.15 -4.66 9.50
N TYR A 51 14.88 -3.42 9.08
CA TYR A 51 14.62 -3.09 7.68
C TYR A 51 15.92 -2.82 6.91
N LEU A 52 16.90 -2.20 7.57
CA LEU A 52 18.21 -1.92 6.95
C LEU A 52 18.91 -3.21 6.50
N CYS A 53 18.79 -4.29 7.27
CA CYS A 53 19.32 -5.60 6.89
C CYS A 53 18.70 -6.16 5.60
N GLU A 54 17.48 -5.76 5.25
CA GLU A 54 16.74 -6.29 4.10
C GLU A 54 16.96 -5.45 2.83
N GLU A 55 17.63 -4.30 2.91
CA GLU A 55 17.79 -3.37 1.77
C GLU A 55 18.47 -3.99 0.55
N HIS A 56 19.36 -4.96 0.77
CA HIS A 56 20.10 -5.65 -0.29
C HIS A 56 19.22 -6.45 -1.25
N ARG A 57 17.95 -6.68 -0.90
CA ARG A 57 17.04 -7.55 -1.68
C ARG A 57 16.48 -6.89 -2.93
N TYR A 58 16.44 -5.56 -2.98
CA TYR A 58 15.86 -4.82 -4.09
C TYR A 58 16.65 -3.57 -4.39
N ASP A 59 16.68 -3.20 -5.67
CA ASP A 59 17.25 -1.94 -6.11
C ASP A 59 16.18 -0.83 -6.13
N PHE A 60 16.45 0.23 -5.37
CA PHE A 60 15.63 1.44 -5.30
C PHE A 60 16.34 2.68 -5.86
N SER A 61 17.55 2.53 -6.42
CA SER A 61 18.43 3.64 -6.83
C SER A 61 17.85 4.52 -7.93
N THR A 62 16.99 3.96 -8.77
CA THR A 62 16.36 4.66 -9.90
C THR A 62 15.07 5.38 -9.54
N LEU A 63 14.63 5.32 -8.28
CA LEU A 63 13.35 5.86 -7.84
C LEU A 63 13.52 7.22 -7.19
N SER A 64 12.58 8.11 -7.49
CA SER A 64 12.40 9.34 -6.76
C SER A 64 11.96 9.05 -5.33
N VAL A 65 12.41 9.89 -4.39
CA VAL A 65 11.89 9.90 -3.02
C VAL A 65 11.13 11.19 -2.81
N PRO A 66 9.81 11.13 -2.63
CA PRO A 66 8.97 9.93 -2.59
C PRO A 66 8.68 9.29 -3.96
N THR A 67 8.46 7.97 -3.96
CA THR A 67 8.20 7.22 -5.20
C THR A 67 6.76 7.43 -5.68
N PRO A 68 6.52 8.06 -6.84
CA PRO A 68 5.18 8.15 -7.43
C PRO A 68 4.74 6.80 -8.01
N VAL A 69 3.43 6.57 -8.11
CA VAL A 69 2.85 5.34 -8.69
C VAL A 69 3.35 5.10 -10.12
N SER A 70 3.62 6.18 -10.87
CA SER A 70 4.15 6.12 -12.23
C SER A 70 5.57 5.54 -12.35
N GLU A 71 6.35 5.53 -11.26
CA GLU A 71 7.71 4.97 -11.24
C GLU A 71 7.74 3.50 -10.78
N ILE A 72 6.62 2.93 -10.35
CA ILE A 72 6.54 1.52 -9.96
C ILE A 72 6.91 0.57 -11.12
N PRO A 73 6.50 0.82 -12.38
CA PRO A 73 7.00 0.02 -13.51
C PRO A 73 8.52 0.07 -13.68
N LEU A 74 9.18 1.18 -13.30
CA LEU A 74 10.64 1.26 -13.33
C LEU A 74 11.24 0.35 -12.27
N PHE A 75 10.67 0.36 -11.06
CA PHE A 75 11.10 -0.55 -9.99
C PHE A 75 11.00 -2.02 -10.42
N GLU A 76 9.87 -2.45 -11.00
CA GLU A 76 9.68 -3.82 -11.49
C GLU A 76 10.67 -4.16 -12.62
N ARG A 77 11.01 -3.20 -13.48
CA ARG A 77 11.99 -3.42 -14.55
C ARG A 77 13.40 -3.67 -14.01
N VAL A 78 13.79 -2.99 -12.95
CA VAL A 78 15.12 -3.15 -12.32
C VAL A 78 15.15 -4.37 -11.39
N ASN A 79 13.99 -4.84 -10.91
CA ASN A 79 13.86 -5.99 -10.01
C ASN A 79 13.06 -7.13 -10.70
N PRO A 80 13.69 -7.90 -11.60
CA PRO A 80 13.01 -8.93 -12.37
C PRO A 80 12.43 -10.03 -11.46
N GLY A 81 11.21 -10.47 -11.75
CA GLY A 81 10.47 -11.45 -10.93
C GLY A 81 9.56 -10.82 -9.87
N THR A 82 9.56 -9.50 -9.75
CA THR A 82 8.70 -8.74 -8.85
C THR A 82 7.57 -8.05 -9.60
N SER A 83 6.33 -8.15 -9.11
CA SER A 83 5.21 -7.37 -9.64
C SER A 83 4.35 -6.76 -8.53
N ILE A 84 3.73 -5.62 -8.82
CA ILE A 84 3.10 -4.77 -7.80
C ILE A 84 1.72 -4.30 -8.25
N ASN A 85 0.71 -4.71 -7.50
CA ASN A 85 -0.63 -4.15 -7.58
C ASN A 85 -0.77 -2.96 -6.63
N VAL A 86 -1.47 -1.92 -7.06
CA VAL A 86 -1.75 -0.71 -6.27
C VAL A 86 -3.25 -0.50 -6.19
N TYR A 87 -3.74 -0.35 -4.97
CA TYR A 87 -5.14 -0.12 -4.65
C TYR A 87 -5.28 1.23 -3.95
N GLY A 88 -6.32 1.98 -4.28
CA GLY A 88 -6.74 3.15 -3.52
C GLY A 88 -7.83 2.78 -2.51
N MET A 89 -8.07 3.66 -1.55
CA MET A 89 -9.17 3.52 -0.60
C MET A 89 -10.09 4.74 -0.64
N LYS A 90 -11.39 4.50 -0.73
CA LYS A 90 -12.43 5.54 -0.66
C LYS A 90 -13.30 5.34 0.58
N LYS A 91 -13.55 6.41 1.32
CA LYS A 91 -14.55 6.41 2.40
C LYS A 91 -15.94 6.49 1.77
N CYS A 92 -16.73 5.44 1.90
CA CYS A 92 -18.14 5.43 1.54
C CYS A 92 -18.97 5.74 2.79
N LYS A 93 -19.86 6.73 2.71
CA LYS A 93 -20.83 7.01 3.77
C LYS A 93 -22.09 6.21 3.46
N ASN A 94 -22.37 5.16 4.24
CA ASN A 94 -23.67 4.50 4.19
C ASN A 94 -24.67 5.29 5.04
N ASN A 95 -25.65 5.92 4.39
CA ASN A 95 -26.70 6.70 5.03
C ASN A 95 -27.95 5.85 5.32
N LYS A 96 -27.75 4.58 5.71
CA LYS A 96 -28.83 3.65 6.05
C LYS A 96 -28.71 3.29 7.53
N ASN A 97 -29.63 3.85 8.32
CA ASN A 97 -29.96 3.55 9.73
C ASN A 97 -28.96 4.01 10.81
N LYS A 98 -29.27 5.13 11.50
CA LYS A 98 -28.88 5.60 12.87
C LYS A 98 -27.56 5.13 13.56
N LYS A 99 -26.58 4.61 12.83
CA LYS A 99 -25.25 4.21 13.29
C LYS A 99 -24.32 4.40 12.09
N SER A 100 -23.69 5.57 12.00
CA SER A 100 -22.77 5.92 10.91
C SER A 100 -21.61 4.92 10.91
N THR A 101 -21.68 3.91 10.04
CA THR A 101 -20.60 2.95 9.86
C THR A 101 -19.81 3.44 8.66
N THR A 102 -18.59 3.93 8.90
CA THR A 102 -17.70 4.40 7.82
C THR A 102 -17.11 3.17 7.13
N GLU A 103 -17.73 2.76 6.03
CA GLU A 103 -17.23 1.66 5.23
C GLU A 103 -16.16 2.20 4.27
N SER A 104 -14.95 1.65 4.37
CA SER A 104 -13.84 2.03 3.49
C SER A 104 -13.73 0.96 2.41
N ALA A 105 -13.97 1.34 1.17
CA ALA A 105 -13.90 0.45 0.03
C ALA A 105 -12.56 0.61 -0.70
N ALA A 106 -11.93 -0.50 -1.06
CA ALA A 106 -10.74 -0.48 -1.91
C ALA A 106 -11.15 -0.42 -3.39
N TYR A 107 -10.30 0.17 -4.23
CA TYR A 107 -10.46 0.19 -5.69
C TYR A 107 -9.09 0.06 -6.36
N PRO A 108 -8.99 -0.61 -7.53
CA PRO A 108 -7.72 -0.73 -8.23
C PRO A 108 -7.26 0.64 -8.75
N LEU A 109 -5.99 0.97 -8.52
CA LEU A 109 -5.29 2.10 -9.13
C LEU A 109 -4.36 1.62 -10.25
N ARG A 110 -3.73 0.47 -10.04
CA ARG A 110 -2.87 -0.21 -11.00
C ARG A 110 -2.91 -1.70 -10.70
N VAL A 111 -3.21 -2.51 -11.70
CA VAL A 111 -3.17 -3.96 -11.57
C VAL A 111 -2.32 -4.47 -12.73
N VAL A 112 -1.36 -5.35 -12.43
CA VAL A 112 -0.54 -6.00 -13.44
C VAL A 112 -1.34 -7.12 -14.10
N ASP A 113 -1.09 -7.37 -15.38
CA ASP A 113 -1.73 -8.47 -16.10
C ASP A 113 -1.29 -9.84 -15.54
N ASP A 114 0.01 -9.96 -15.24
CA ASP A 114 0.63 -11.18 -14.71
C ASP A 114 1.21 -10.95 -13.30
N GLU A 115 0.71 -11.71 -12.32
CA GLU A 115 1.31 -11.77 -10.98
C GLU A 115 2.56 -12.66 -11.00
N LEU A 116 3.72 -12.06 -10.71
CA LEU A 116 5.00 -12.76 -10.67
C LEU A 116 5.22 -13.43 -9.31
N PRO A 117 6.17 -14.38 -9.17
CA PRO A 117 6.40 -15.10 -7.92
C PRO A 117 6.63 -14.19 -6.71
N ASP A 118 7.31 -13.05 -6.91
CA ASP A 118 7.48 -12.03 -5.89
C ASP A 118 6.46 -10.90 -6.03
N HIS A 119 5.18 -11.25 -5.88
CA HIS A 119 4.07 -10.28 -5.97
C HIS A 119 3.87 -9.47 -4.68
N PHE A 120 3.42 -8.22 -4.84
CA PHE A 120 3.04 -7.30 -3.76
C PHE A 120 1.70 -6.61 -4.05
N GLY A 121 0.85 -6.51 -3.02
CA GLY A 121 -0.31 -5.63 -3.02
C GLY A 121 -0.07 -4.41 -2.15
N LEU A 122 -0.10 -3.23 -2.74
CA LEU A 122 0.01 -1.96 -2.03
C LEU A 122 -1.35 -1.28 -1.95
N LEU A 123 -1.68 -0.75 -0.78
CA LEU A 123 -2.81 0.13 -0.54
C LEU A 123 -2.30 1.56 -0.35
N LEU A 124 -2.63 2.43 -1.29
CA LEU A 124 -2.40 3.85 -1.21
C LEU A 124 -3.45 4.51 -0.32
N ILE A 125 -3.00 5.15 0.77
CA ILE A 125 -3.87 5.95 1.62
C ILE A 125 -3.48 7.42 1.49
N THR A 126 -4.35 8.21 0.88
CA THR A 126 -4.19 9.67 0.87
C THR A 126 -4.70 10.26 2.18
N GLY A 127 -3.82 10.89 2.96
CA GLY A 127 -4.20 11.58 4.19
C GLY A 127 -5.05 12.82 3.90
N SER A 128 -6.12 13.05 4.66
CA SER A 128 -7.02 14.20 4.48
C SER A 128 -6.47 15.53 5.01
N ARG A 129 -5.14 15.74 4.98
CA ARG A 129 -4.52 17.07 5.18
C ARG A 129 -4.25 17.70 3.82
N ILE A 130 -5.31 17.97 3.06
CA ILE A 130 -5.23 18.79 1.84
C ILE A 130 -5.22 20.25 2.29
N ASN A 131 -4.04 20.79 2.55
CA ASN A 131 -3.83 22.22 2.33
C ASN A 131 -3.58 22.37 0.83
N LYS A 132 -4.44 23.12 0.13
CA LYS A 132 -4.31 23.40 -1.30
C LYS A 132 -2.90 23.97 -1.55
N GLY A 133 -2.03 23.23 -2.23
CA GLY A 133 -0.75 23.74 -2.73
C GLY A 133 0.51 22.93 -2.44
N SER A 134 0.46 21.79 -1.76
CA SER A 134 1.69 21.01 -1.47
C SER A 134 1.57 19.56 -1.94
N ILE A 135 2.36 19.22 -2.95
CA ILE A 135 2.66 17.86 -3.39
C ILE A 135 3.42 17.19 -2.24
N ALA A 136 2.70 16.54 -1.34
CA ALA A 136 3.27 15.62 -0.38
C ALA A 136 2.88 14.20 -0.81
N PRO A 137 3.82 13.26 -0.86
CA PRO A 137 3.55 11.91 -1.30
C PRO A 137 2.56 11.20 -0.40
N ALA A 138 1.62 10.53 -1.04
CA ALA A 138 0.69 9.65 -0.37
C ALA A 138 1.44 8.46 0.24
N PRO A 139 1.19 8.09 1.50
CA PRO A 139 1.79 6.90 2.06
C PRO A 139 1.19 5.63 1.46
N TYR A 140 2.08 4.75 1.05
CA TYR A 140 1.78 3.38 0.70
C TYR A 140 1.75 2.53 1.97
N ILE A 141 0.81 1.59 2.00
CA ILE A 141 0.71 0.55 3.02
C ILE A 141 0.74 -0.79 2.29
N ILE A 142 1.40 -1.79 2.86
CA ILE A 142 1.41 -3.12 2.26
C ILE A 142 0.20 -3.89 2.76
N ILE A 143 -0.47 -4.53 1.83
CA ILE A 143 -1.36 -5.64 2.12
C ILE A 143 -0.64 -6.89 1.64
N ASN A 144 -0.30 -7.79 2.57
CA ASN A 144 0.26 -9.08 2.22
C ASN A 144 -0.76 -9.88 1.40
N THR A 145 -0.49 -10.06 0.11
CA THR A 145 -1.36 -10.71 -0.89
C THR A 145 -1.40 -12.23 -0.78
N ARG A 146 -0.71 -12.87 0.18
CA ARG A 146 -1.05 -14.27 0.53
C ARG A 146 -2.51 -14.41 1.00
N ILE A 147 -3.16 -13.30 1.36
CA ILE A 147 -4.60 -13.24 1.59
C ILE A 147 -5.21 -12.66 0.32
N SER A 148 -5.91 -13.51 -0.43
CA SER A 148 -6.63 -13.15 -1.65
C SER A 148 -7.39 -11.84 -1.47
N LEU A 149 -7.28 -10.97 -2.47
CA LEU A 149 -7.97 -9.68 -2.56
C LEU A 149 -9.49 -9.82 -2.35
N ALA A 150 -10.06 -11.02 -2.52
CA ALA A 150 -11.45 -11.37 -2.21
C ALA A 150 -11.93 -10.92 -0.81
N HIS A 151 -11.02 -10.70 0.15
CA HIS A 151 -11.40 -10.23 1.48
C HIS A 151 -11.46 -8.70 1.60
N LEU A 152 -10.85 -7.91 0.72
CA LEU A 152 -11.03 -6.46 0.70
C LEU A 152 -12.40 -6.15 0.14
N ASN A 153 -13.23 -5.41 0.88
CA ASN A 153 -14.52 -4.94 0.39
C ASN A 153 -14.25 -3.99 -0.79
N PHE A 154 -14.21 -4.53 -2.00
CA PHE A 154 -14.17 -3.73 -3.21
C PHE A 154 -15.52 -3.04 -3.36
N ALA A 155 -15.50 -1.78 -3.81
CA ALA A 155 -16.74 -1.10 -4.11
C ALA A 155 -17.51 -1.94 -5.17
N PRO A 156 -18.81 -2.20 -4.97
CA PRO A 156 -19.59 -3.13 -5.79
C PRO A 156 -19.65 -2.76 -7.28
N THR A 157 -19.19 -1.58 -7.66
CA THR A 157 -19.14 -1.09 -9.04
C THR A 157 -17.95 -1.63 -9.86
N TYR A 158 -16.97 -2.31 -9.25
CA TYR A 158 -15.77 -2.79 -9.96
C TYR A 158 -15.78 -4.29 -10.29
N TYR A 159 -16.86 -5.01 -9.98
CA TYR A 159 -16.98 -6.46 -10.21
C TYR A 159 -17.48 -6.84 -11.62
N GLN A 160 -17.57 -5.91 -12.57
CA GLN A 160 -18.26 -6.12 -13.85
C GLN A 160 -17.36 -5.93 -15.09
N SER A 161 -16.03 -6.14 -15.04
CA SER A 161 -15.24 -6.01 -16.28
C SER A 161 -14.04 -6.91 -16.53
N SER A 162 -13.55 -7.76 -15.62
CA SER A 162 -12.30 -8.51 -15.93
C SER A 162 -12.16 -9.91 -15.36
N PHE A 163 -13.26 -10.65 -15.15
CA PHE A 163 -13.20 -12.10 -14.91
C PHE A 163 -14.20 -12.82 -15.80
N PHE A 164 -13.92 -12.84 -17.10
CA PHE A 164 -14.37 -13.87 -18.04
C PHE A 164 -13.50 -13.75 -19.29
N ILE A 165 -12.49 -14.61 -19.40
CA ILE A 165 -12.24 -15.60 -20.47
C ILE A 165 -11.01 -16.39 -20.03
#